data_AF-A0A2G9U1I3-F1
#
_entry.id   AF-A0A2G9U1I3-F1
#
_cell.length_a   1.000
_cell.length_b   1.000
_cell.length_c   1.000
_cell.angle_alpha   90.00
_cell.angle_beta   90.00
_cell.angle_gamma   90.00
#
_symmetry.space_group_name_H-M   'P 1'
#
loop_
_entity.id
_entity.type
_entity.pdbx_description
1 polymer ?
#
loop_
_entity_poly.entity_id
_entity_poly.type
_entity_poly.pdbx_seq_one_letter_code
_entity_poly.pdbx_strand_id
1 'polypeptide(L)'
;MKGLALSPGMRNRISKGYYAFPPEEWDHVSQSTKDEIRLLLRTDPTERMTIHTLMNTPLVTGEKAPEGIPIPGAIEEDEDEVPEEPVVVPRSVRFLRDGVKAPRLHSIQEEVGRALDMMRLGGDLVFLKGPQVSCNSLLARRTTAHLSIPRVQC
;
A
#
# COMPACT_ATOMS: atom_id res chain seq x y z
N MET A 1 -4.50 -5.67 -24.69
CA MET A 1 -4.92 -4.36 -24.13
C MET A 1 -3.92 -4.03 -23.02
N LYS A 2 -3.22 -2.90 -23.11
CA LYS A 2 -2.27 -2.47 -22.07
C LYS A 2 -3.05 -1.59 -21.08
N GLY A 3 -2.98 -1.87 -19.77
CA GLY A 3 -3.57 -1.00 -18.75
C GLY A 3 -2.98 0.41 -18.85
N LEU A 4 -3.72 1.41 -18.40
CA LEU A 4 -3.18 2.77 -18.33
C LEU A 4 -2.00 2.74 -17.34
N ALA A 5 -0.82 3.16 -17.79
CA ALA A 5 0.32 3.23 -16.89
C ALA A 5 0.05 4.25 -15.78
N LEU A 6 0.42 3.90 -14.54
CA LEU A 6 0.48 4.85 -13.41
C LEU A 6 1.04 6.18 -13.89
N SER A 7 0.23 7.24 -13.79
CA SER A 7 0.77 8.58 -13.96
C SER A 7 1.96 8.74 -13.00
N PRO A 8 3.07 9.38 -13.41
CA PRO A 8 4.24 9.54 -12.56
C PRO A 8 3.92 10.05 -11.15
N GLY A 9 2.90 10.90 -11.03
CA GLY A 9 2.40 11.41 -9.75
C GLY A 9 1.77 10.34 -8.85
N MET A 10 1.04 9.37 -9.40
CA MET A 10 0.41 8.31 -8.60
C MET A 10 1.44 7.34 -8.04
N ARG A 11 2.48 7.00 -8.81
CA ARG A 11 3.61 6.18 -8.34
C ARG A 11 4.36 6.86 -7.18
N ASN A 12 4.62 8.16 -7.32
CA ASN A 12 5.25 8.98 -6.28
C ASN A 12 4.40 9.06 -5.01
N ARG A 13 3.07 9.05 -5.12
CA ARG A 13 2.18 8.99 -3.96
C ARG A 13 2.29 7.66 -3.23
N ILE A 14 2.25 6.54 -3.96
CA ILE A 14 2.38 5.20 -3.37
C ILE A 14 3.74 5.04 -2.68
N SER A 15 4.84 5.44 -3.32
CA SER A 15 6.19 5.33 -2.73
C SER A 15 6.38 6.20 -1.49
N LYS A 16 5.64 7.31 -1.38
CA LYS A 16 5.66 8.20 -0.21
C LYS A 16 4.58 7.87 0.82
N GLY A 17 3.79 6.82 0.61
CA GLY A 17 2.68 6.46 1.50
C GLY A 17 1.55 7.49 1.54
N TYR A 18 1.37 8.28 0.48
CA TYR A 18 0.29 9.25 0.39
C TYR A 18 -1.02 8.57 -0.05
N TYR A 19 -1.91 8.39 0.91
CA TYR A 19 -3.31 8.02 0.72
C TYR A 19 -4.20 8.91 1.60
N ALA A 20 -5.48 8.97 1.25
CA ALA A 20 -6.49 9.71 1.99
C ALA A 20 -7.76 8.87 2.08
N PHE A 21 -8.63 9.23 3.02
CA PHE A 21 -9.95 8.64 3.21
C PHE A 21 -11.00 9.70 2.87
N PRO A 22 -11.50 9.76 1.61
CA PRO A 22 -12.47 10.77 1.19
C PRO A 22 -13.75 10.69 2.04
N PRO A 23 -14.23 11.82 2.62
CA PRO A 23 -15.41 11.83 3.50
C PRO A 23 -16.66 11.18 2.87
N GLU A 24 -16.89 11.43 1.57
CA GLU A 24 -18.04 10.89 0.81
C GLU A 24 -18.21 9.37 0.92
N GLU A 25 -17.12 8.63 1.13
CA GLU A 25 -17.12 7.17 1.16
C GLU A 25 -16.59 6.59 2.47
N TRP A 26 -16.06 7.42 3.38
CA TRP A 26 -15.37 6.94 4.57
C TRP A 26 -15.91 7.53 5.87
N ASP A 27 -16.88 8.46 5.85
CA ASP A 27 -17.42 9.06 7.08
C ASP A 27 -18.14 8.05 7.98
N HIS A 28 -18.73 7.01 7.40
CA HIS A 28 -19.36 5.91 8.14
C HIS A 28 -18.36 4.88 8.70
N VAL A 29 -17.07 4.99 8.33
CA VAL A 29 -16.01 4.10 8.84
C VAL A 29 -15.38 4.72 10.07
N SER A 30 -15.25 3.92 11.14
CA SER A 30 -14.65 4.35 12.40
C SER A 30 -13.22 4.86 12.22
N GLN A 31 -12.83 5.82 13.07
CA GLN A 31 -11.47 6.35 13.05
C GLN A 31 -10.43 5.28 13.41
N SER A 32 -10.75 4.37 14.34
CA SER A 32 -9.86 3.25 14.71
C SER A 32 -9.53 2.37 13.51
N THR A 33 -10.52 2.01 12.69
CA THR A 33 -10.29 1.23 11.46
C THR A 33 -9.43 2.00 10.46
N LYS A 34 -9.63 3.31 10.31
CA LYS A 34 -8.75 4.13 9.45
C LYS A 34 -7.31 4.12 9.98
N ASP A 35 -7.11 4.17 11.29
CA ASP A 35 -5.78 4.12 11.91
C ASP A 35 -5.10 2.76 11.72
N GLU A 36 -5.84 1.65 11.82
CA GLU A 36 -5.32 0.31 11.53
C GLU A 36 -4.89 0.15 10.07
N ILE A 37 -5.68 0.68 9.11
CA ILE A 37 -5.28 0.73 7.70
C ILE A 37 -3.98 1.54 7.53
N ARG A 38 -3.83 2.65 8.27
CA ARG A 38 -2.60 3.44 8.23
C ARG A 38 -1.38 2.64 8.68
N LEU A 39 -1.54 1.81 9.71
CA LEU A 39 -0.47 0.96 10.24
C LEU A 39 -0.10 -0.18 9.28
N LEU A 40 -1.08 -0.73 8.55
CA LEU A 40 -0.83 -1.73 7.49
C LEU A 40 -0.07 -1.15 6.29
N LEU A 41 -0.38 0.09 5.91
CA LEU A 41 0.20 0.75 4.74
C LEU A 41 1.46 1.57 5.07
N ARG A 42 2.11 1.33 6.21
CA ARG A 42 3.41 1.93 6.54
C ARG A 42 4.47 1.57 5.50
N THR A 43 5.16 2.59 4.99
CA THR A 43 6.21 2.47 3.97
C THR A 43 7.45 1.78 4.52
N ASP A 44 7.83 2.08 5.77
CA ASP A 44 8.90 1.36 6.47
C ASP A 44 8.40 -0.04 6.87
N PRO A 45 9.03 -1.13 6.38
CA PRO A 45 8.65 -2.49 6.76
C PRO A 45 8.83 -2.80 8.25
N THR A 46 9.74 -2.11 8.95
CA THR A 46 10.03 -2.35 10.37
C THR A 46 8.98 -1.71 11.29
N GLU A 47 8.40 -0.59 10.87
CA GLU A 47 7.29 0.08 11.57
C GLU A 47 5.92 -0.48 11.19
N ARG A 48 5.85 -1.37 10.18
CA ARG A 48 4.59 -1.91 9.67
C ARG A 48 3.97 -2.86 10.67
N MET A 49 2.65 -2.76 10.84
CA MET A 49 1.90 -3.66 11.71
C MET A 49 2.11 -5.13 11.33
N THR A 50 2.36 -5.95 12.34
CA THR A 50 2.52 -7.41 12.17
C THR A 50 1.16 -8.09 12.09
N ILE A 51 1.14 -9.31 11.53
CA ILE A 51 -0.07 -10.13 11.47
C ILE A 51 -0.63 -10.42 12.86
N HIS A 52 0.21 -10.67 13.87
CA HIS A 52 -0.25 -10.96 15.23
C HIS A 52 -0.98 -9.77 15.84
N THR A 53 -0.49 -8.54 15.60
CA THR A 53 -1.17 -7.33 16.04
C THR A 53 -2.51 -7.18 15.32
N LEU A 54 -2.52 -7.32 13.98
CA LEU A 54 -3.74 -7.21 13.17
C LEU A 54 -4.84 -8.17 13.65
N MET A 55 -4.51 -9.42 13.93
CA MET A 55 -5.50 -10.42 14.35
C MET A 55 -6.19 -10.09 15.68
N ASN A 56 -5.59 -9.23 16.50
CA ASN A 56 -6.16 -8.77 17.78
C ASN A 56 -6.85 -7.41 17.67
N THR A 57 -6.96 -6.83 16.46
CA THR A 57 -7.61 -5.53 16.27
C THR A 57 -9.14 -5.67 16.17
N PRO A 58 -9.91 -4.67 16.63
CA PRO A 58 -11.37 -4.60 16.47
C PRO A 58 -11.85 -4.85 15.03
N LEU A 59 -11.07 -4.45 14.02
CA LEU A 59 -11.39 -4.71 12.62
C LEU A 59 -11.47 -6.21 12.27
N VAL A 60 -10.66 -7.05 12.92
CA VAL A 60 -10.66 -8.50 12.70
C VAL A 60 -11.51 -9.23 13.72
N THR A 61 -11.48 -8.81 14.99
CA THR A 61 -12.22 -9.48 16.07
C THR A 61 -13.70 -9.15 16.06
N GLY A 62 -14.10 -8.02 15.45
CA GLY A 62 -15.48 -7.53 15.46
C GLY A 62 -15.93 -6.99 16.81
N GLU A 63 -15.02 -6.86 17.78
CA GLU A 63 -15.33 -6.28 19.09
C GLU A 63 -15.69 -4.80 18.91
N LYS A 64 -16.95 -4.46 19.22
CA LYS A 64 -17.33 -3.06 19.42
C LYS A 64 -16.54 -2.51 20.60
N ALA A 65 -16.01 -1.29 20.48
CA ALA A 65 -15.43 -0.59 21.62
C ALA A 65 -16.42 -0.63 22.79
N PRO A 66 -15.97 -0.93 24.02
CA PRO A 66 -16.89 -1.05 25.15
C PRO A 66 -17.64 0.28 25.31
N GLU A 67 -18.96 0.22 25.11
CA GLU A 67 -19.84 1.31 25.49
C GLU A 67 -19.65 1.53 27.00
N GLY A 68 -19.51 2.79 27.40
CA GLY A 68 -19.10 3.17 28.74
C GLY A 68 -19.96 2.55 29.84
N ILE A 69 -19.41 2.56 31.07
CA ILE A 69 -19.98 1.97 32.29
C ILE A 69 -21.52 2.17 32.33
N PRO A 70 -22.31 1.07 32.39
CA PRO A 70 -23.76 1.15 32.49
C PRO A 70 -24.15 1.97 33.72
N ILE A 71 -24.95 3.02 33.54
CA ILE A 71 -25.55 3.76 34.65
C ILE A 71 -26.65 2.86 35.24
N PRO A 72 -26.62 2.48 36.53
CA PRO A 72 -27.64 1.62 37.12
C PRO A 72 -29.02 2.32 37.08
N GLY A 73 -29.95 1.79 36.28
CA GLY A 73 -31.35 2.25 36.22
C GLY A 73 -31.94 2.51 34.83
N ALA A 74 -31.19 2.33 33.74
CA ALA A 74 -31.76 2.36 32.40
C ALA A 74 -32.40 1.01 32.08
N ILE A 75 -33.69 1.04 31.76
CA ILE A 75 -34.51 -0.11 31.37
C ILE A 75 -33.92 -0.69 30.09
N GLU A 76 -33.70 -2.01 30.08
CA GLU A 76 -33.33 -2.77 28.88
C GLU A 76 -34.57 -2.79 27.96
N GLU A 77 -34.67 -1.80 27.07
CA GLU A 77 -35.66 -1.81 26.00
C GLU A 77 -35.03 -2.44 24.74
N ASP A 78 -35.55 -3.62 24.45
CA ASP A 78 -35.72 -4.29 23.16
C ASP A 78 -34.48 -4.62 22.30
N GLU A 79 -34.46 -5.89 21.89
CA GLU A 79 -33.59 -6.47 20.87
C GLU A 79 -33.68 -5.64 19.57
N ASP A 80 -32.67 -4.80 19.31
CA ASP A 80 -32.49 -4.12 18.03
C ASP A 80 -32.24 -5.17 16.92
N GLU A 81 -33.32 -5.54 16.23
CA GLU A 81 -33.29 -6.18 14.92
C GLU A 81 -32.52 -5.25 13.97
N VAL A 82 -31.24 -5.54 13.76
CA VAL A 82 -30.35 -4.76 12.88
C VAL A 82 -31.01 -4.67 11.50
N PRO A 83 -31.49 -3.48 11.07
CA PRO A 83 -32.01 -3.35 9.72
C PRO A 83 -30.87 -3.69 8.76
N GLU A 84 -31.05 -4.65 7.86
CA GLU A 84 -30.11 -4.89 6.76
C GLU A 84 -30.07 -3.64 5.89
N GLU A 85 -29.23 -2.67 6.26
CA GLU A 85 -28.98 -1.50 5.44
C GLU A 85 -28.43 -2.01 4.09
N PRO A 86 -29.05 -1.61 2.96
CA PRO A 86 -28.61 -2.07 1.65
C PRO A 86 -27.15 -1.67 1.47
N VAL A 87 -26.28 -2.65 1.19
CA VAL A 87 -24.84 -2.43 0.97
C VAL A 87 -24.65 -1.34 -0.10
N VAL A 88 -24.43 -0.09 0.35
CA VAL A 88 -24.25 1.05 -0.55
C VAL A 88 -22.86 0.93 -1.15
N VAL A 89 -22.78 0.32 -2.33
CA VAL A 89 -21.53 0.19 -3.07
C VAL A 89 -20.95 1.60 -3.33
N PRO A 90 -19.77 1.92 -2.76
CA PRO A 90 -19.17 3.25 -2.91
C PRO A 90 -18.96 3.60 -4.39
N ARG A 91 -19.12 4.89 -4.73
CA ARG A 91 -19.03 5.37 -6.12
C ARG A 91 -17.70 4.98 -6.75
N SER A 92 -16.62 5.03 -5.97
CA SER A 92 -15.28 4.66 -6.37
C SER A 92 -15.18 3.25 -6.92
N VAL A 93 -15.97 2.29 -6.43
CA VAL A 93 -15.92 0.86 -6.79
C VAL A 93 -17.13 0.36 -7.59
N ARG A 94 -18.08 1.23 -7.95
CA ARG A 94 -19.26 0.85 -8.76
C ARG A 94 -18.90 0.19 -10.10
N PHE A 95 -17.76 0.54 -10.69
CA PHE A 95 -17.26 -0.06 -11.92
C PHE A 95 -17.03 -1.58 -11.81
N LEU A 96 -16.97 -2.14 -10.60
CA LEU A 96 -16.89 -3.58 -10.38
C LEU A 96 -18.18 -4.31 -10.74
N ARG A 97 -19.34 -3.63 -10.68
CA ARG A 97 -20.64 -4.21 -11.07
C ARG A 97 -20.73 -4.50 -12.56
N ASP A 98 -19.94 -3.77 -13.37
CA ASP A 98 -19.88 -3.93 -14.83
C ASP A 98 -19.04 -5.16 -15.26
N GLY A 99 -18.50 -5.91 -14.31
CA GLY A 99 -17.76 -7.16 -14.52
C GLY A 99 -16.30 -6.97 -14.96
N VAL A 100 -15.63 -8.10 -15.25
CA VAL A 100 -14.18 -8.19 -15.56
C VAL A 100 -13.74 -7.38 -16.79
N LYS A 101 -14.70 -6.85 -17.57
CA LYS A 101 -14.43 -5.98 -18.73
C LYS A 101 -14.19 -4.51 -18.37
N ALA A 102 -14.28 -4.13 -17.09
CA ALA A 102 -13.97 -2.77 -16.67
C ALA A 102 -12.49 -2.44 -16.90
N PRO A 103 -12.13 -1.52 -17.83
CA PRO A 103 -10.72 -1.20 -18.12
C PRO A 103 -9.96 -0.69 -16.89
N ARG A 104 -10.70 -0.07 -15.95
CA ARG A 104 -10.18 0.41 -14.67
C ARG A 104 -9.73 -0.72 -13.74
N LEU A 105 -10.47 -1.84 -13.70
CA LEU A 105 -10.11 -2.99 -12.86
C LEU A 105 -8.78 -3.60 -13.30
N HIS A 106 -8.62 -3.82 -14.61
CA HIS A 106 -7.38 -4.33 -15.18
C HIS A 106 -6.19 -3.41 -14.86
N SER A 107 -6.37 -2.10 -14.94
CA SER A 107 -5.32 -1.13 -14.57
C SER A 107 -4.89 -1.30 -13.12
N ILE A 108 -5.86 -1.39 -12.19
CA ILE A 108 -5.59 -1.57 -10.76
C ILE A 108 -4.83 -2.88 -10.51
N GLN A 109 -5.26 -3.98 -11.13
CA GLN A 109 -4.59 -5.28 -10.97
C GLN A 109 -3.13 -5.25 -11.42
N GLU A 110 -2.86 -4.67 -12.61
CA GLU A 110 -1.52 -4.54 -13.17
C GLU A 110 -0.61 -3.65 -12.28
N GLU A 111 -1.20 -2.63 -11.66
CA GLU A 111 -0.50 -1.72 -10.75
C GLU A 111 -0.18 -2.35 -9.40
N VAL A 112 -1.13 -3.03 -8.79
CA VAL A 112 -0.92 -3.78 -7.54
C VAL A 112 0.16 -4.84 -7.75
N GLY A 113 0.15 -5.55 -8.87
CA GLY A 113 1.20 -6.51 -9.23
C GLY A 113 2.59 -5.88 -9.25
N ARG A 114 2.75 -4.77 -10.00
CA ARG A 114 4.03 -4.03 -10.05
C ARG A 114 4.48 -3.50 -8.69
N ALA A 115 3.56 -3.04 -7.86
CA ALA A 115 3.89 -2.55 -6.52
C ALA A 115 4.41 -3.70 -5.64
N LEU A 116 3.75 -4.86 -5.68
CA LEU A 116 4.17 -6.04 -4.95
C LEU A 116 5.55 -6.55 -5.40
N ASP A 117 5.84 -6.51 -6.70
CA ASP A 117 7.15 -6.87 -7.24
C ASP A 117 8.29 -5.98 -6.71
N MET A 118 8.02 -4.69 -6.49
CA MET A 118 9.00 -3.76 -5.92
C MET A 118 9.12 -3.88 -4.39
N MET A 119 8.06 -4.30 -3.71
CA MET A 119 8.04 -4.43 -2.25
C MET A 119 8.65 -5.75 -1.75
N ARG A 120 8.71 -6.78 -2.60
CA ARG A 120 9.28 -8.09 -2.27
C ARG A 120 10.73 -8.16 -2.74
N LEU A 121 11.60 -8.71 -1.91
CA LEU A 121 12.93 -9.11 -2.37
C LEU A 121 12.75 -10.34 -3.29
N GLY A 122 13.08 -10.19 -4.56
CA GLY A 122 13.08 -11.30 -5.52
C GLY A 122 14.14 -12.35 -5.18
N GLY A 123 13.95 -13.59 -5.66
CA GLY A 123 14.93 -14.67 -5.47
C GLY A 123 16.19 -14.54 -6.32
N ASP A 124 16.11 -13.84 -7.46
CA ASP A 124 17.18 -13.72 -8.44
C ASP A 124 18.01 -12.44 -8.26
N LEU A 125 18.55 -12.24 -7.05
CA LEU A 125 19.47 -11.13 -6.80
C LEU A 125 20.85 -11.46 -7.36
N VAL A 126 21.17 -10.89 -8.52
CA VAL A 126 22.55 -10.91 -9.02
C VAL A 126 23.36 -9.90 -8.21
N PHE A 127 24.29 -10.40 -7.42
CA PHE A 127 25.22 -9.54 -6.69
C PHE A 127 26.13 -8.78 -7.66
N LEU A 128 26.15 -7.46 -7.51
CA LEU A 128 27.07 -6.61 -8.27
C LEU A 128 28.51 -6.95 -7.88
N LYS A 129 29.34 -7.26 -8.89
CA LYS A 129 30.79 -7.36 -8.70
C LYS A 129 31.33 -6.00 -8.26
N GLY A 130 32.30 -6.01 -7.34
CA GLY A 130 33.00 -4.80 -6.95
C GLY A 130 33.66 -4.11 -8.16
N PRO A 131 33.84 -2.77 -8.14
CA PRO A 131 34.27 -2.00 -9.30
C PRO A 131 35.63 -2.44 -9.88
N GLN A 132 36.52 -2.98 -9.05
CA GLN A 132 37.83 -3.49 -9.47
C GLN A 132 37.75 -4.82 -10.22
N VAL A 133 36.73 -5.62 -9.95
CA VAL A 133 36.51 -6.95 -10.55
C VAL A 133 35.48 -6.89 -11.68
N SER A 134 34.65 -5.85 -11.69
CA SER A 134 33.65 -5.64 -12.73
C SER A 134 34.29 -5.26 -14.06
N CYS A 135 33.91 -5.95 -15.12
CA CYS A 135 34.35 -5.68 -16.48
C CYS A 135 33.14 -5.30 -17.34
N ASN A 136 33.04 -4.04 -17.74
CA ASN A 136 32.09 -3.59 -18.75
C ASN A 136 32.73 -2.55 -19.67
N SER A 137 32.14 -2.36 -20.85
CA SER A 137 32.68 -1.48 -21.89
C SER A 137 32.82 -0.02 -21.44
N LEU A 138 31.89 0.47 -20.61
CA LEU A 138 31.92 1.83 -20.07
C LEU A 138 33.09 2.02 -19.09
N LEU A 139 33.29 1.06 -18.18
CA LEU A 139 34.39 1.06 -17.22
C LEU A 139 35.74 0.97 -17.94
N ALA A 140 35.88 0.08 -18.91
CA ALA A 140 37.11 -0.06 -19.71
C ALA A 140 37.47 1.24 -20.46
N ARG A 141 36.48 1.92 -21.04
CA ARG A 141 36.68 3.22 -21.70
C ARG A 141 37.09 4.32 -20.72
N ARG A 142 36.58 4.30 -19.49
CA ARG A 142 36.89 5.32 -18.48
C ARG A 142 38.23 5.09 -17.79
N THR A 143 38.61 3.84 -17.51
CA THR A 143 39.91 3.52 -16.92
C THR A 143 41.05 3.83 -17.90
N THR A 144 40.89 3.48 -19.17
CA THR A 144 41.85 3.84 -20.22
C THR A 144 42.00 5.35 -20.40
N ALA A 145 40.88 6.10 -20.40
CA ALA A 145 40.90 7.56 -20.48
C ALA A 145 41.52 8.23 -19.24
N HIS A 146 41.34 7.67 -18.04
CA HIS A 146 41.98 8.19 -16.83
C HIS A 146 43.49 7.94 -16.82
N LEU A 147 43.94 6.80 -17.33
CA LEU A 147 45.37 6.49 -17.49
C LEU A 147 46.06 7.33 -18.57
N SER A 148 45.28 7.88 -19.52
CA SER A 148 45.80 8.76 -20.57
C SER A 148 45.90 10.24 -20.18
N ILE A 149 45.44 10.63 -18.98
CA ILE A 149 45.62 11.99 -18.46
C ILE A 149 46.94 12.01 -17.68
N PRO A 150 47.98 12.71 -18.15
CA PRO A 150 49.23 12.80 -17.40
C PRO A 150 48.97 13.43 -16.04
N ARG A 151 49.38 12.73 -14.97
CA ARG A 151 49.45 13.34 -13.64
C ARG A 151 50.46 14.47 -13.71
N VAL A 152 49.97 15.71 -13.72
CA VAL A 152 50.81 16.88 -13.46
C VAL A 152 51.24 16.76 -12.01
N GLN A 153 52.46 16.25 -11.80
CA GLN A 153 53.16 16.34 -10.53
C GLN A 153 53.64 17.79 -10.41
N CYS A 154 53.02 18.54 -9.49
CA CYS A 154 53.56 19.80 -9.00
C CYS A 154 54.77 19.54 -8.11
#